data_AF-A0A7C7XGX4-F1
#
_entry.id   AF-A0A7C7XGX4-F1
#
_cell.length_a   1.000
_cell.length_b   1.000
_cell.length_c   1.000
_cell.angle_alpha   90.00
_cell.angle_beta   90.00
_cell.angle_gamma   90.00
#
_symmetry.space_group_name_H-M   'P 1'
#
loop_
_entity.id
_entity.type
_entity.pdbx_description
1 polymer ?
#
loop_
_entity_poly.entity_id
_entity_poly.type
_entity_poly.pdbx_seq_one_letter_code
_entity_poly.pdbx_strand_id
1 'polypeptide(L)'
;MLSFELSERVKIARLLTDAGFSIRNESAANIERFEQRVSDDKWDLIFLDARSSLASVAQAVELARVHAADTPIFSMIESDQENQAQLLDLGIVDLFTPDGMPRIAGSITRTLSADED
;
A
#
# COMPACT_ATOMS: atom_id res chain seq x y z
N MET A 1 5.62 9.63 -9.93
CA MET A 1 4.18 9.38 -10.08
C MET A 1 3.83 8.41 -8.96
N LEU A 2 2.81 8.68 -8.13
CA LEU A 2 2.44 7.85 -6.96
C LEU A 2 1.76 6.51 -7.35
N SER A 3 1.84 6.13 -8.62
CA SER A 3 1.14 4.97 -9.16
C SER A 3 2.15 3.93 -9.58
N PHE A 4 1.89 2.71 -9.15
CA PHE A 4 2.54 1.49 -9.63
C PHE A 4 2.43 1.32 -11.13
N GLU A 5 3.44 0.65 -11.70
CA GLU A 5 3.39 0.15 -13.06
C GLU A 5 2.29 -0.92 -13.21
N LEU A 6 1.76 -1.10 -14.42
CA LEU A 6 0.71 -2.10 -14.67
C LEU A 6 1.17 -3.52 -14.30
N SER A 7 2.41 -3.88 -14.63
CA SER A 7 2.99 -5.20 -14.32
C SER A 7 3.04 -5.47 -12.82
N GLU A 8 3.37 -4.46 -12.02
CA GLU A 8 3.45 -4.55 -10.56
C GLU A 8 2.07 -4.73 -9.95
N ARG A 9 1.07 -3.96 -10.42
CA ARG A 9 -0.33 -4.10 -9.98
C ARG A 9 -0.87 -5.50 -10.27
N VAL A 10 -0.61 -6.03 -11.47
CA VAL A 10 -1.03 -7.38 -11.86
C VAL A 10 -0.34 -8.43 -10.98
N LYS A 11 0.96 -8.25 -10.69
CA LYS A 11 1.72 -9.18 -9.84
C LYS A 11 1.20 -9.18 -8.40
N ILE A 12 0.93 -8.01 -7.82
CA ILE A 12 0.35 -7.89 -6.47
C ILE A 12 -1.03 -8.57 -6.43
N ALA A 13 -1.92 -8.23 -7.37
CA ALA A 13 -3.26 -8.81 -7.43
C ALA A 13 -3.22 -10.35 -7.57
N ARG A 14 -2.30 -10.87 -8.39
CA ARG A 14 -2.11 -12.31 -8.55
C ARG A 14 -1.63 -12.97 -7.25
N LEU A 15 -0.63 -12.41 -6.58
CA LEU A 15 -0.11 -12.96 -5.33
C LEU A 15 -1.20 -13.04 -4.25
N LEU A 16 -2.07 -12.04 -4.17
CA LEU A 16 -3.18 -12.04 -3.21
C LEU A 16 -4.28 -13.02 -3.63
N THR A 17 -4.59 -13.11 -4.92
CA THR A 17 -5.55 -14.11 -5.44
C THR A 17 -5.06 -15.54 -5.16
N ASP A 18 -3.78 -15.81 -5.39
CA ASP A 18 -3.14 -17.10 -5.11
C ASP A 18 -3.13 -17.42 -3.60
N ALA A 19 -3.18 -16.40 -2.74
CA ALA A 19 -3.34 -16.53 -1.29
C ALA A 19 -4.79 -16.67 -0.82
N GLY A 20 -5.77 -16.67 -1.75
CA GLY A 20 -7.18 -16.90 -1.45
C GLY A 20 -8.03 -15.63 -1.29
N PHE A 21 -7.46 -14.44 -1.52
CA PHE A 21 -8.23 -13.19 -1.46
C PHE A 21 -9.03 -12.94 -2.73
N SER A 22 -10.25 -12.42 -2.57
CA SER A 22 -11.02 -11.86 -3.69
C SER A 22 -10.63 -10.41 -3.92
N ILE A 23 -9.99 -10.11 -5.05
CA ILE A 23 -9.43 -8.78 -5.30
C ILE A 23 -10.37 -7.90 -6.12
N ARG A 24 -10.78 -6.78 -5.51
CA ARG A 24 -11.25 -5.58 -6.21
C ARG A 24 -10.22 -4.48 -6.00
N ASN A 25 -9.55 -4.04 -7.06
CA ASN A 25 -8.56 -2.98 -6.97
C ASN A 25 -9.01 -1.73 -7.71
N GLU A 26 -8.52 -0.59 -7.24
CA GLU A 26 -8.61 0.70 -7.91
C GLU A 26 -7.25 1.36 -7.83
N SER A 27 -6.98 2.29 -8.75
CA SER A 27 -5.71 3.02 -8.77
C SER A 27 -5.94 4.51 -8.82
N ALA A 28 -5.13 5.26 -8.07
CA ALA A 28 -5.07 6.70 -8.14
C ALA A 28 -3.80 7.16 -8.86
N ALA A 29 -3.96 7.89 -9.96
CA ALA A 29 -2.82 8.39 -10.74
C ALA A 29 -2.10 9.58 -10.08
N ASN A 30 -2.78 10.28 -9.16
CA ASN A 30 -2.27 11.45 -8.46
C ASN A 30 -2.93 11.57 -7.06
N ILE A 31 -2.48 12.54 -6.27
CA ILE A 31 -2.92 12.72 -4.89
C ILE A 31 -4.40 13.14 -4.77
N GLU A 32 -4.90 13.97 -5.69
CA GLU A 32 -6.31 14.41 -5.71
C GLU A 32 -7.26 13.22 -5.95
N ARG A 33 -6.89 12.33 -6.88
CA ARG A 33 -7.62 11.09 -7.13
C ARG A 33 -7.50 10.13 -5.96
N PHE A 34 -6.35 10.10 -5.28
CA PHE A 34 -6.15 9.26 -4.11
C PHE A 34 -7.08 9.69 -2.98
N GLU A 35 -7.13 11.00 -2.68
CA GLU A 35 -8.03 11.60 -1.70
C GLU A 35 -9.50 11.23 -1.96
N GLN A 36 -9.97 11.44 -3.21
CA GLN A 36 -11.33 11.06 -3.61
C GLN A 36 -11.63 9.57 -3.37
N ARG A 37 -10.67 8.68 -3.62
CA ARG A 37 -10.87 7.24 -3.45
C ARG A 37 -10.91 6.83 -1.98
N VAL A 38 -10.01 7.38 -1.15
CA VAL A 38 -10.00 7.05 0.27
C VAL A 38 -11.17 7.69 1.02
N SER A 39 -11.78 8.75 0.50
CA SER A 39 -12.99 9.36 1.08
C SER A 39 -14.29 8.64 0.74
N ASP A 40 -14.42 8.13 -0.49
CA ASP A 40 -15.70 7.68 -1.02
C ASP A 40 -15.96 6.19 -0.80
N ASP A 41 -14.89 5.39 -0.66
CA ASP A 41 -14.93 3.94 -0.62
C ASP A 41 -14.37 3.39 0.70
N LYS A 42 -14.76 2.16 1.05
CA LYS A 42 -14.13 1.39 2.14
C LYS A 42 -13.05 0.47 1.55
N TRP A 43 -11.89 0.46 2.19
CA TRP A 43 -10.71 -0.28 1.75
C TRP A 43 -10.23 -1.23 2.85
N ASP A 44 -9.96 -2.48 2.48
CA ASP A 44 -9.35 -3.46 3.38
C ASP A 44 -7.85 -3.19 3.56
N LEU A 45 -7.20 -2.61 2.55
CA LEU A 45 -5.80 -2.21 2.59
C LEU A 45 -5.49 -1.15 1.53
N ILE A 46 -4.38 -0.45 1.71
CA ILE A 46 -3.85 0.53 0.76
C ILE A 46 -2.42 0.16 0.40
N PHE A 47 -2.09 0.27 -0.89
CA PHE A 47 -0.71 0.19 -1.36
C PHE A 47 -0.23 1.54 -1.87
N LEU A 48 0.95 1.97 -1.42
CA LEU A 48 1.62 3.18 -1.90
C LEU A 48 2.93 2.82 -2.61
N ASP A 49 3.27 3.60 -3.63
CA ASP A 49 4.59 3.55 -4.25
C ASP A 49 5.53 4.54 -3.54
N ALA A 50 6.27 4.06 -2.54
CA ALA A 50 7.23 4.86 -1.79
C ALA A 50 8.58 5.04 -2.49
N ARG A 51 8.76 4.57 -3.73
CA ARG A 51 9.88 5.01 -4.58
C ARG A 51 9.72 6.47 -5.01
N SER A 52 8.51 7.03 -4.84
CA SER A 52 8.26 8.47 -4.92
C SER A 52 8.91 9.22 -3.75
N SER A 53 8.88 10.56 -3.79
CA SER A 53 9.45 11.37 -2.70
C SER A 53 8.77 11.09 -1.35
N LEU A 54 9.55 11.11 -0.26
CA LEU A 54 9.03 10.92 1.11
C LEU A 54 7.87 11.87 1.43
N ALA A 55 7.97 13.13 0.97
CA ALA A 55 6.92 14.13 1.18
C ALA A 55 5.59 13.73 0.53
N SER A 56 5.64 13.17 -0.69
CA SER A 56 4.45 12.69 -1.39
C SER A 56 3.82 11.48 -0.70
N VAL A 57 4.65 10.57 -0.19
CA VAL A 57 4.16 9.41 0.58
C VAL A 57 3.53 9.85 1.89
N ALA A 58 4.20 10.75 2.63
CA ALA A 58 3.68 11.30 3.88
C ALA A 58 2.31 11.98 3.67
N GLN A 59 2.15 12.73 2.58
CA GLN A 59 0.87 13.34 2.23
C GLN A 59 -0.22 12.28 1.98
N ALA A 60 0.09 11.21 1.24
CA ALA A 60 -0.87 10.13 0.99
C ALA A 60 -1.23 9.37 2.27
N VAL A 61 -0.25 9.10 3.13
CA VAL A 61 -0.50 8.47 4.43
C VAL A 61 -1.38 9.34 5.32
N GLU A 62 -1.17 10.66 5.35
CA GLU A 62 -2.01 11.57 6.12
C GLU A 62 -3.46 11.56 5.61
N LEU A 63 -3.67 11.61 4.29
CA LEU A 63 -5.01 11.51 3.70
C LEU A 63 -5.69 10.17 4.05
N ALA A 64 -4.96 9.07 3.97
CA ALA A 64 -5.47 7.76 4.37
C ALA A 64 -5.84 7.75 5.86
N ARG A 65 -5.03 8.35 6.74
CA ARG A 65 -5.35 8.46 8.18
C ARG A 65 -6.60 9.29 8.45
N VAL A 66 -6.85 10.35 7.67
CA VAL A 66 -8.02 11.21 7.84
C VAL A 66 -9.31 10.50 7.41
N HIS A 67 -9.27 9.75 6.30
CA HIS A 67 -10.48 9.19 5.68
C HIS A 67 -10.70 7.69 5.90
N ALA A 68 -9.62 6.95 6.17
CA ALA A 68 -9.55 5.49 6.27
C ALA A 68 -8.58 5.08 7.40
N ALA A 69 -8.80 5.63 8.61
CA ALA A 69 -7.86 5.58 9.73
C ALA A 69 -7.38 4.17 10.12
N ASP A 70 -8.26 3.17 10.01
CA ASP A 70 -7.99 1.79 10.39
C ASP A 70 -7.50 0.95 9.21
N THR A 71 -7.43 1.50 8.00
CA THR A 71 -7.01 0.75 6.83
C THR A 71 -5.48 0.60 6.81
N PRO A 72 -4.94 -0.64 6.84
CA PRO A 72 -3.51 -0.86 6.82
C PRO A 72 -2.87 -0.40 5.51
N ILE A 73 -1.73 0.28 5.63
CA ILE A 73 -0.97 0.80 4.50
C ILE A 73 0.29 -0.03 4.30
N PHE A 74 0.48 -0.52 3.09
CA PHE A 74 1.68 -1.22 2.63
C PHE A 74 2.38 -0.39 1.58
N SER A 75 3.69 -0.55 1.45
CA SER A 75 4.43 0.26 0.48
C SER A 75 5.54 -0.47 -0.24
N MET A 76 5.82 -0.04 -1.46
CA MET A 76 6.93 -0.54 -2.25
C MET A 76 8.06 0.47 -2.30
N ILE A 77 9.29 -0.01 -2.15
CA ILE A 77 10.53 0.77 -2.06
C ILE A 77 11.59 0.21 -3.02
N GLU A 78 12.63 1.00 -3.28
CA GLU A 78 13.87 0.47 -3.86
C GLU A 78 14.71 -0.24 -2.79
N SER A 79 15.54 -1.20 -3.22
CA SER A 79 16.35 -2.03 -2.30
C SER A 79 17.38 -1.24 -1.49
N ASP A 80 17.87 -0.12 -2.03
CA ASP A 80 18.90 0.76 -1.45
C ASP A 80 18.33 2.07 -0.89
N GLN A 81 17.01 2.18 -0.81
CA GLN A 81 16.33 3.39 -0.38
C GLN A 81 16.65 3.72 1.09
N GLU A 82 17.23 4.90 1.35
CA GLU A 82 17.77 5.25 2.68
C GLU A 82 16.69 5.64 3.72
N ASN A 83 15.51 6.08 3.27
CA ASN A 83 14.45 6.60 4.13
C ASN A 83 13.47 5.52 4.65
N GLN A 84 13.86 4.24 4.66
CA GLN A 84 13.00 3.12 5.10
C GLN A 84 12.46 3.29 6.52
N ALA A 85 13.31 3.69 7.47
CA ALA A 85 12.89 3.94 8.85
C ALA A 85 11.83 5.04 8.92
N GLN A 86 12.02 6.13 8.18
CA GLN A 86 11.08 7.25 8.14
C GLN A 86 9.74 6.84 7.53
N LEU A 87 9.75 5.95 6.53
CA LEU A 87 8.52 5.41 5.93
C LEU A 87 7.73 4.55 6.93
N LEU A 88 8.41 3.74 7.73
CA LEU A 88 7.76 2.96 8.80
C LEU A 88 7.20 3.87 9.91
N ASP A 89 7.93 4.94 10.26
CA ASP A 89 7.49 5.93 11.27
C ASP A 89 6.21 6.67 10.84
N LEU A 90 5.90 6.72 9.54
CA LEU A 90 4.61 7.23 9.04
C LEU A 90 3.44 6.28 9.34
N GLY A 91 3.67 5.08 9.87
CA GLY A 91 2.64 4.07 10.12
C GLY A 91 2.36 3.16 8.93
N ILE A 92 3.31 3.05 8.00
CA ILE A 92 3.26 2.00 6.96
C ILE A 92 3.59 0.67 7.63
N VAL A 93 2.73 -0.32 7.42
CA VAL A 93 2.77 -1.64 8.08
C VAL A 93 3.99 -2.44 7.66
N ASP A 94 4.28 -2.48 6.37
CA ASP A 94 5.42 -3.22 5.82
C ASP A 94 5.90 -2.60 4.50
N LEU A 95 7.19 -2.76 4.25
CA LEU A 95 7.88 -2.27 3.06
C LEU A 95 8.35 -3.45 2.21
N PHE A 96 8.13 -3.36 0.90
CA PHE A 96 8.49 -4.41 -0.05
C PHE A 96 9.40 -3.88 -1.13
N THR A 97 10.39 -4.68 -1.51
CA THR A 97 11.14 -4.46 -2.75
C THR A 97 10.51 -5.32 -3.86
N PRO A 98 10.82 -5.05 -5.14
CA PRO A 98 10.37 -5.89 -6.25
C PRO A 98 10.72 -7.38 -6.10
N ASP A 99 11.89 -7.66 -5.54
CA ASP A 99 12.37 -9.02 -5.23
C ASP A 99 11.70 -9.59 -3.97
N GLY A 100 11.31 -8.73 -3.04
CA GLY A 100 10.59 -9.07 -1.82
C GLY A 100 9.10 -9.35 -2.02
N MET A 101 8.53 -9.05 -3.19
CA MET A 101 7.09 -9.21 -3.47
C MET A 101 6.49 -10.57 -3.08
N PRO A 102 7.16 -11.73 -3.24
CA PRO A 102 6.58 -13.01 -2.83
C PRO A 102 6.15 -13.10 -1.36
N ARG A 103 6.70 -12.26 -0.48
CA ARG A 103 6.33 -12.24 0.96
C ARG A 103 5.07 -11.41 1.26
N ILE A 104 4.61 -10.59 0.31
CA ILE A 104 3.49 -9.65 0.49
C ILE A 104 2.24 -10.36 1.00
N ALA A 105 1.89 -11.50 0.38
CA ALA A 105 0.70 -12.26 0.75
C ALA A 105 0.70 -12.68 2.22
N GLY A 106 1.85 -13.14 2.74
CA GLY A 106 1.98 -13.56 4.14
C GLY A 106 1.89 -12.39 5.12
N SER A 107 2.44 -11.23 4.75
CA SER A 107 2.35 -10.01 5.55
C SER A 107 0.90 -9.52 5.64
N ILE A 108 0.22 -9.43 4.49
CA ILE A 108 -1.18 -8.99 4.41
C ILE A 108 -2.13 -9.94 5.11
N THR A 109 -1.97 -11.25 4.93
CA THR A 109 -2.81 -12.24 5.63
C THR A 109 -2.71 -12.06 7.13
N ARG A 110 -1.50 -11.85 7.66
CA ARG A 110 -1.31 -11.63 9.09
C ARG A 110 -1.99 -10.35 9.57
N THR A 111 -1.89 -9.26 8.81
CA THR A 111 -2.51 -7.98 9.17
C THR A 111 -4.03 -8.08 9.14
N LEU A 112 -4.61 -8.57 8.05
CA LEU A 112 -6.07 -8.65 7.92
C LEU A 112 -6.69 -9.64 8.91
N SER A 113 -6.00 -10.74 9.25
CA SER A 113 -6.48 -11.67 10.29
C SER A 113 -6.33 -11.14 11.71
N ALA A 114 -5.46 -10.15 11.96
CA ALA A 114 -5.31 -9.55 13.29
C ALA A 114 -6.41 -8.51 13.59
N ASP A 115 -7.05 -7.96 12.55
CA ASP A 115 -8.15 -7.00 12.68
C ASP A 115 -9.53 -7.68 12.86
N GLU A 116 -9.60 -9.01 12.71
CA GLU A 116 -10.84 -9.80 12.89
C GLU A 116 -11.08 -10.26 14.36
N ASP A 117 -10.13 -10.01 15.27
CA ASP A 117 -10.20 -10.35 16.72
C ASP A 117 -10.55 -9.14 17.61
#